data_AF-A0A7W6WXT1-F1
#
_entry.id   AF-A0A7W6WXT1-F1
#
_cell.length_a   1.000
_cell.length_b   1.000
_cell.length_c   1.000
_cell.angle_alpha   90.00
_cell.angle_beta   90.00
_cell.angle_gamma   90.00
#
_symmetry.space_group_name_H-M   'P 1'
#
loop_
_entity.id
_entity.type
_entity.pdbx_description
1 polymer ?
#
loop_
_entity_poly.entity_id
_entity_poly.type
_entity_poly.pdbx_seq_one_letter_code
_entity_poly.pdbx_strand_id
1 'polypeptide(L)'
;MTIAALSAALLGTQLFVMPVSDRVPELKVEATCKATTADDKAMGLALPQSFADCMRDESDAQQQLSTIWGDTPGPVRNSCEGEAIAGGSQSYVDLLTCIQMAGWAKSPSTATRLRGASRTRNSQ
;
A
#
# COMPACT_ATOMS: atom_id res chain seq x y z
N MET A 1 8.25 -26.38 53.35
CA MET A 1 7.08 -25.90 52.59
C MET A 1 7.32 -24.43 52.25
N THR A 2 8.12 -24.18 51.22
CA THR A 2 7.72 -23.84 49.83
C THR A 2 7.47 -22.33 49.67
N ILE A 3 8.52 -21.65 49.21
CA ILE A 3 8.56 -20.24 48.80
C ILE A 3 7.83 -20.13 47.46
N ALA A 4 6.74 -19.36 47.41
CA ALA A 4 6.04 -19.05 46.18
C ALA A 4 6.75 -17.86 45.49
N ALA A 5 7.53 -18.14 44.45
CA ALA A 5 8.05 -17.12 43.56
C ALA A 5 7.01 -16.83 42.47
N LEU A 6 6.44 -15.62 42.48
CA LEU A 6 5.58 -15.11 41.42
C LEU A 6 6.45 -14.62 40.27
N SER A 7 6.54 -15.41 39.20
CA SER A 7 7.23 -15.01 37.96
C SER A 7 6.38 -13.99 37.20
N ALA A 8 6.86 -12.75 37.12
CA ALA A 8 6.30 -11.72 36.24
C ALA A 8 6.75 -11.98 34.79
N ALA A 9 5.84 -12.45 33.94
CA ALA A 9 6.11 -12.58 32.50
C ALA A 9 5.97 -11.20 31.82
N LEU A 10 7.10 -10.55 31.52
CA LEU A 10 7.16 -9.42 30.60
C LEU A 10 6.91 -9.94 29.17
N LEU A 11 5.69 -9.76 28.65
CA LEU A 11 5.44 -9.89 27.21
C LEU A 11 6.08 -8.70 26.50
N GLY A 12 7.36 -8.82 26.17
CA GLY A 12 8.05 -7.87 25.29
C GLY A 12 7.46 -7.95 23.89
N THR A 13 6.81 -6.88 23.44
CA THR A 13 6.32 -6.73 22.07
C THR A 13 7.50 -6.72 21.12
N GLN A 14 7.75 -7.86 20.48
CA GLN A 14 8.82 -8.00 19.49
C GLN A 14 8.30 -7.37 18.20
N LEU A 15 8.68 -6.12 17.95
CA LEU A 15 8.52 -5.53 16.63
C LEU A 15 9.43 -6.31 15.68
N PHE A 16 8.88 -7.31 15.02
CA PHE A 16 9.55 -8.05 13.97
C PHE A 16 9.80 -7.09 12.80
N VAL A 17 10.98 -6.47 12.78
CA VAL A 17 11.45 -5.72 11.61
C VAL A 17 11.92 -6.76 10.60
N MET A 18 11.04 -7.14 9.68
CA MET A 18 11.44 -7.93 8.52
C MET A 18 12.37 -7.07 7.67
N PRO A 19 13.59 -7.51 7.37
CA PRO A 19 14.48 -6.77 6.49
C PRO A 19 13.84 -6.71 5.09
N VAL A 20 13.53 -5.51 4.62
CA VAL A 20 13.09 -5.33 3.23
C VAL A 20 14.24 -5.68 2.32
N SER A 21 13.94 -6.39 1.23
CA SER A 21 14.93 -6.66 0.20
C SER A 21 15.33 -5.35 -0.49
N ASP A 22 16.61 -5.19 -0.81
CA ASP A 22 17.05 -4.11 -1.70
C ASP A 22 16.60 -4.30 -3.15
N ARG A 23 15.87 -5.39 -3.44
CA ARG A 23 15.25 -5.67 -4.72
C ARG A 23 13.74 -5.48 -4.62
N VAL A 24 13.14 -5.05 -5.74
CA VAL A 24 11.68 -5.02 -5.90
C VAL A 24 11.12 -6.43 -5.63
N PRO A 25 10.03 -6.58 -4.84
CA PRO A 25 9.46 -7.88 -4.53
C PRO A 25 8.91 -8.58 -5.77
N GLU A 26 8.90 -9.90 -5.77
CA GLU A 26 8.22 -10.69 -6.81
C GLU A 26 6.73 -10.82 -6.47
N LEU A 27 5.90 -10.10 -7.22
CA LEU A 27 4.45 -10.09 -7.03
C LEU A 27 3.77 -11.05 -8.02
N LYS A 28 2.75 -11.78 -7.55
CA LYS A 28 1.97 -12.74 -8.34
C LYS A 28 0.93 -12.08 -9.24
N VAL A 29 1.37 -11.15 -10.09
CA VAL A 29 0.49 -10.30 -10.91
C VAL A 29 -0.40 -11.07 -11.87
N GLU A 30 0.05 -12.21 -12.39
CA GLU A 30 -0.77 -13.04 -13.28
C GLU A 30 -2.05 -13.54 -12.58
N ALA A 31 -1.95 -13.90 -11.29
CA ALA A 31 -3.09 -14.34 -10.50
C ALA A 31 -4.06 -13.18 -10.25
N THR A 32 -3.53 -12.00 -9.92
CA THR A 32 -4.31 -10.76 -9.77
C THR A 32 -5.04 -10.42 -11.06
N CYS A 33 -4.36 -10.37 -12.20
CA CYS A 33 -4.96 -10.04 -13.49
C CYS A 33 -6.05 -11.02 -13.93
N LYS A 34 -5.85 -12.33 -13.69
CA LYS A 34 -6.89 -13.34 -13.95
C LYS A 34 -8.13 -13.12 -13.08
N ALA A 35 -7.92 -12.82 -11.79
CA ALA A 35 -9.02 -12.53 -10.86
C ALA A 35 -9.77 -11.27 -11.30
N THR A 36 -9.08 -10.16 -11.57
CA THR A 36 -9.70 -8.90 -12.03
C THR A 36 -10.53 -9.10 -13.29
N THR A 37 -10.00 -9.77 -14.32
CA THR A 37 -10.76 -10.02 -15.55
C THR A 37 -11.98 -10.92 -15.30
N ALA A 38 -11.87 -11.90 -14.39
CA ALA A 38 -12.99 -12.76 -14.05
C ALA A 38 -14.08 -12.00 -13.27
N ASP A 39 -13.68 -11.15 -12.32
CA ASP A 39 -14.58 -10.34 -11.50
C ASP A 39 -15.30 -9.29 -12.35
N ASP A 40 -14.58 -8.57 -13.21
CA ASP A 40 -15.16 -7.58 -14.13
C ASP A 40 -16.22 -8.20 -15.04
N LYS A 41 -15.94 -9.41 -15.54
CA LYS A 41 -16.89 -10.18 -16.34
C LYS A 41 -18.09 -10.64 -15.52
N ALA A 42 -17.88 -11.12 -14.30
CA ALA A 42 -18.95 -11.56 -13.40
C ALA A 42 -19.87 -10.39 -12.99
N MET A 43 -19.30 -9.20 -12.83
CA MET A 43 -20.03 -7.96 -12.55
C MET A 43 -20.71 -7.35 -13.78
N GLY A 44 -20.39 -7.83 -15.00
CA GLY A 44 -20.95 -7.29 -16.24
C GLY A 44 -20.56 -5.83 -16.47
N LEU A 45 -19.33 -5.45 -16.11
CA LEU A 45 -18.86 -4.07 -16.30
C LEU A 45 -18.91 -3.69 -17.79
N ALA A 46 -19.32 -2.47 -18.09
CA ALA A 46 -19.38 -1.96 -19.46
C ALA A 46 -18.00 -1.83 -20.11
N LEU A 47 -16.95 -1.68 -19.29
CA LEU A 47 -15.57 -1.54 -19.70
C LEU A 47 -14.68 -2.46 -18.85
N PRO A 48 -14.73 -3.79 -19.06
CA PRO A 48 -13.95 -4.73 -18.28
C PRO A 48 -12.47 -4.60 -18.64
N GLN A 49 -11.59 -4.73 -17.64
CA GLN A 49 -10.16 -4.77 -17.88
C GLN A 49 -9.79 -6.10 -18.56
N SER A 50 -9.11 -6.00 -19.70
CA SER A 50 -8.56 -7.19 -20.36
C SER A 50 -7.34 -7.71 -19.59
N PHE A 51 -7.11 -9.01 -19.63
CA PHE A 51 -5.91 -9.61 -19.03
C PHE A 51 -4.63 -9.02 -19.61
N ALA A 52 -4.62 -8.71 -20.91
CA ALA A 52 -3.44 -8.16 -21.59
C ALA A 52 -3.15 -6.72 -21.14
N ASP A 53 -4.18 -5.89 -20.98
CA ASP A 53 -4.04 -4.53 -20.47
C ASP A 53 -3.55 -4.54 -19.02
N CYS A 54 -4.13 -5.41 -18.18
CA CYS A 54 -3.66 -5.60 -16.81
C CYS A 54 -2.16 -5.96 -16.76
N MET A 55 -1.75 -6.97 -17.52
CA MET A 55 -0.35 -7.41 -17.53
C MET A 55 0.61 -6.32 -18.05
N ARG A 56 0.16 -5.49 -19.01
CA ARG A 56 0.94 -4.35 -19.47
C ARG A 56 1.13 -3.33 -18.34
N ASP A 57 0.04 -2.93 -17.69
CA ASP A 57 0.07 -1.92 -16.65
C ASP A 57 0.93 -2.37 -15.45
N GLU A 58 0.84 -3.65 -15.09
CA GLU A 58 1.69 -4.29 -14.06
C GLU A 58 3.17 -4.32 -14.46
N SER A 59 3.49 -4.65 -15.71
CA SER A 59 4.86 -4.65 -16.23
C SER A 59 5.46 -3.24 -16.25
N ASP A 60 4.68 -2.25 -16.69
CA ASP A 60 5.11 -0.85 -16.73
C ASP A 60 5.36 -0.32 -15.31
N ALA A 61 4.50 -0.68 -14.35
CA ALA A 61 4.69 -0.33 -12.95
C ALA A 61 5.92 -1.00 -12.33
N GLN A 62 6.16 -2.29 -12.63
CA GLN A 62 7.36 -3.00 -12.20
C GLN A 62 8.63 -2.32 -12.72
N GLN A 63 8.63 -1.92 -13.99
CA GLN A 63 9.75 -1.21 -14.59
C GLN A 63 10.00 0.13 -13.88
N GLN A 64 8.96 0.90 -13.61
CA GLN A 64 9.09 2.16 -12.85
C GLN A 64 9.61 1.92 -11.44
N LEU A 65 9.09 0.92 -10.73
CA LEU A 65 9.57 0.54 -9.40
C LEU A 65 11.06 0.24 -9.40
N SER A 66 11.55 -0.49 -10.42
CA SER A 66 12.97 -0.80 -10.55
C SER A 66 13.87 0.44 -10.57
N THR A 67 13.35 1.59 -11.04
CA THR A 67 14.11 2.85 -11.09
C THR A 67 14.14 3.61 -9.77
N ILE A 68 13.11 3.47 -8.93
CA ILE A 68 12.95 4.25 -7.69
C ILE A 68 13.17 3.43 -6.41
N TRP A 69 13.22 2.10 -6.50
CA TRP A 69 13.22 1.22 -5.33
C TRP A 69 14.43 1.43 -4.42
N GLY A 70 15.63 1.57 -5.00
CA GLY A 70 16.86 1.78 -4.24
C GLY A 70 16.87 3.11 -3.48
N ASP A 71 16.22 4.14 -4.02
CA ASP A 71 16.14 5.47 -3.42
C ASP A 71 14.98 5.61 -2.43
N THR A 72 14.04 4.66 -2.46
CA THR A 72 12.88 4.66 -1.57
C THR A 72 13.28 4.25 -0.15
N PRO A 73 12.98 5.05 0.89
CA PRO A 73 13.33 4.71 2.27
C PRO A 73 12.78 3.34 2.69
N GLY A 74 13.59 2.52 3.35
CA GLY A 74 13.21 1.18 3.83
C GLY A 74 11.84 1.10 4.53
N PRO A 75 11.49 2.02 5.45
CA PRO A 75 10.17 2.03 6.09
C PRO A 75 9.00 2.24 5.10
N VAL A 76 9.20 3.03 4.04
CA VAL A 76 8.19 3.25 3.00
C VAL A 76 8.05 1.98 2.15
N ARG A 77 9.16 1.36 1.76
CA ARG A 77 9.16 0.07 1.05
C ARG A 77 8.37 -0.99 1.82
N ASN A 78 8.65 -1.14 3.12
CA ASN A 78 7.96 -2.08 4.00
C ASN A 78 6.45 -1.83 4.09
N SER A 79 6.03 -0.57 4.30
CA SER A 79 4.60 -0.24 4.39
C SER A 79 3.88 -0.53 3.08
N CYS A 80 4.45 -0.04 1.97
CA CYS A 80 3.82 -0.15 0.67
C CYS A 80 3.81 -1.58 0.12
N GLU A 81 4.85 -2.38 0.38
CA GLU A 81 4.84 -3.81 0.06
C GLU A 81 3.75 -4.55 0.85
N GLY A 82 3.61 -4.23 2.14
CA GLY A 82 2.54 -4.78 2.98
C GLY A 82 1.14 -4.43 2.45
N GLU A 83 0.94 -3.19 2.01
CA GLU A 83 -0.32 -2.75 1.39
C GLU A 83 -0.58 -3.42 0.05
N ALA A 84 0.43 -3.51 -0.82
CA ALA A 84 0.32 -4.09 -2.16
C ALA A 84 0.04 -5.61 -2.18
N ILE A 85 0.24 -6.30 -1.04
CA ILE A 85 -0.03 -7.74 -0.86
C ILE A 85 -1.29 -7.95 0.00
N ALA A 86 -1.76 -6.93 0.71
CA ALA A 86 -2.95 -7.01 1.53
C ALA A 86 -4.20 -7.25 0.65
N GLY A 87 -5.20 -7.94 1.21
CA GLY A 87 -6.45 -8.20 0.49
C GLY A 87 -6.41 -9.36 -0.50
N GLY A 88 -5.27 -10.04 -0.67
CA GLY A 88 -5.14 -11.25 -1.49
C GLY A 88 -4.82 -11.01 -2.96
N SER A 89 -4.82 -9.75 -3.40
CA SER A 89 -4.23 -9.30 -4.66
C SER A 89 -2.76 -8.91 -4.45
N GLN A 90 -1.97 -9.03 -5.52
CA GLN A 90 -0.59 -8.55 -5.56
C GLN A 90 -0.40 -7.71 -6.82
N SER A 91 -0.13 -6.41 -6.66
CA SER A 91 -0.05 -5.44 -7.75
C SER A 91 1.16 -4.52 -7.62
N TYR A 92 1.95 -4.42 -8.68
CA TYR A 92 3.00 -3.42 -8.82
C TYR A 92 2.43 -2.01 -9.01
N VAL A 93 1.24 -1.89 -9.61
CA VAL A 93 0.54 -0.60 -9.73
C VAL A 93 0.20 -0.05 -8.35
N ASP A 94 -0.32 -0.88 -7.45
CA ASP A 94 -0.63 -0.48 -6.07
C ASP A 94 0.64 -0.14 -5.28
N LEU A 95 1.69 -0.96 -5.41
CA LEU A 95 2.99 -0.70 -4.77
C LEU A 95 3.60 0.63 -5.22
N LEU A 96 3.63 0.88 -6.53
CA LEU A 96 4.13 2.12 -7.11
C LEU A 96 3.31 3.32 -6.63
N THR A 97 1.99 3.19 -6.65
CA THR A 97 1.07 4.24 -6.20
C THR A 97 1.29 4.58 -4.74
N CYS A 98 1.42 3.59 -3.86
CA CYS A 98 1.71 3.83 -2.44
C CYS A 98 3.02 4.61 -2.24
N ILE A 99 4.10 4.24 -2.95
CA ILE A 99 5.39 4.93 -2.84
C ILE A 99 5.27 6.39 -3.31
N GLN A 100 4.58 6.63 -4.43
CA GLN A 100 4.35 7.98 -4.96
C GLN A 100 3.53 8.84 -3.96
N MET A 101 2.50 8.26 -3.36
CA MET A 101 1.66 8.91 -2.35
C MET A 101 2.45 9.25 -1.08
N ALA A 102 3.32 8.34 -0.62
CA ALA A 102 4.20 8.57 0.53
C ALA A 102 5.19 9.72 0.25
N GLY A 103 5.67 9.86 -0.99
CA GLY A 103 6.47 10.99 -1.43
C GLY A 103 5.70 12.32 -1.40
N TRP A 104 4.44 12.34 -1.83
CA TRP A 104 3.59 13.53 -1.77
C TRP A 104 3.25 13.96 -0.34
N ALA A 105 3.03 13.01 0.58
CA ALA A 105 2.79 13.32 2.00
C ALA A 105 4.00 14.01 2.68
N LYS A 106 5.21 13.79 2.15
CA LYS A 106 6.44 14.42 2.63
C LYS A 106 6.68 15.81 2.03
N SER A 107 6.02 16.15 0.92
CA SER A 107 5.95 17.55 0.48
C SER A 107 5.22 18.35 1.56
N PRO A 108 5.82 19.42 2.10
CA PRO A 108 5.15 20.23 3.11
C PRO A 108 3.86 20.72 2.49
N SER A 109 2.74 20.15 2.91
CA SER A 109 1.45 20.71 2.59
C SER A 109 1.48 22.10 3.23
N THR A 110 1.65 23.13 2.41
CA THR A 110 0.95 24.38 2.64
C THR A 110 -0.53 24.00 2.51
N ALA A 111 -1.05 23.29 3.52
CA ALA A 111 -2.46 23.13 3.71
C ALA A 111 -2.92 24.56 3.97
N THR A 112 -3.23 25.26 2.88
CA THR A 112 -4.10 26.41 2.89
C THR A 112 -5.26 25.96 3.74
N ARG A 113 -5.28 26.42 5.00
CA ARG A 113 -6.38 26.18 5.93
C ARG A 113 -7.62 26.45 5.11
N LEU A 114 -8.37 25.42 4.76
CA LEU A 114 -9.65 25.59 4.09
C LEU A 114 -10.50 26.31 5.12
N ARG A 115 -10.50 27.64 5.02
CA ARG A 115 -11.18 28.54 5.93
C ARG A 115 -12.63 28.45 5.51
N GLY A 116 -13.35 27.49 6.10
CA GLY A 116 -14.76 27.29 5.84
C GLY A 116 -15.48 28.63 5.98
N ALA A 117 -16.10 29.08 4.91
CA ALA A 117 -16.93 30.28 4.91
C ALA A 117 -18.28 29.97 5.57
N SER A 118 -18.28 29.43 6.79
CA SER A 118 -19.47 29.43 7.64
C SER A 118 -19.61 30.82 8.24
N ARG A 119 -20.01 31.76 7.39
CA ARG A 119 -20.40 33.10 7.81
C ARG A 119 -21.82 32.96 8.33
N THR A 120 -21.92 32.94 9.66
CA THR A 120 -23.11 33.27 10.43
C THR A 120 -24.00 34.27 9.67
N ARG A 121 -25.22 33.84 9.34
CA ARG A 121 -26.35 34.76 9.17
C ARG A 121 -27.37 34.44 10.24
N ASN A 122 -27.17 35.13 11.35
CA ASN A 122 -28.10 35.29 12.46
C ASN A 122 -29.31 36.11 12.01
N SER A 123 -30.48 35.76 12.54
CA SER A 123 -31.66 36.59 12.79
C SER A 123 -32.35 37.29 11.61
N GLN A 124 -33.50 36.75 11.19
CA GLN A 124 -34.81 37.41 11.26
C GLN A 124 -35.94 36.37 11.13
#